data_AF-A0A661KEH8-F1
#
_entry.id   AF-A0A661KEH8-F1
#
_cell.length_a   1.000
_cell.length_b   1.000
_cell.length_c   1.000
_cell.angle_alpha   90.00
_cell.angle_beta   90.00
_cell.angle_gamma   90.00
#
_symmetry.space_group_name_H-M   'P 1'
#
loop_
_entity.id
_entity.type
_entity.pdbx_description
1 polymer ?
#
loop_
_entity_poly.entity_id
_entity_poly.type
_entity_poly.pdbx_seq_one_letter_code
_entity_poly.pdbx_strand_id
1 'polypeptide(L)'
;MKTAVAVALLFAIALPSFAELTRQDVEQIIRSELEPIKKEITAIKLDIAEMRGRMATKDDLIALRGEMSEMKGKMAAKDDIIALKGNIITVQRTLTVALLTAWITIIAAIITIPYLYGRADREKVKELEARLREEERRTERLQAEFDLLKSLRETAMRLAEENPEFAEGFRRLGLI
;
A
#
# COMPACT_ATOMS: atom_id res chain seq x y z
N MET A 1 70.50 -97.76 -48.03
CA MET A 1 70.72 -96.29 -48.02
C MET A 1 69.47 -95.49 -48.38
N LYS A 2 68.72 -95.84 -49.43
CA LYS A 2 67.50 -95.09 -49.83
C LYS A 2 66.38 -95.05 -48.77
N THR A 3 66.19 -96.14 -48.02
CA THR A 3 65.17 -96.23 -46.96
C THR A 3 65.53 -95.42 -45.72
N ALA A 4 66.81 -95.35 -45.35
CA ALA A 4 67.29 -94.54 -44.23
C ALA A 4 67.13 -93.03 -44.51
N VAL A 5 67.39 -92.61 -45.75
CA VAL A 5 67.20 -91.22 -46.18
C VAL A 5 65.72 -90.82 -46.21
N ALA A 6 64.83 -91.72 -46.64
CA ALA A 6 63.38 -91.49 -46.64
C ALA A 6 62.80 -91.37 -45.22
N VAL A 7 63.28 -92.20 -44.28
CA VAL A 7 62.88 -92.12 -42.86
C VAL A 7 63.42 -90.85 -42.20
N ALA A 8 64.64 -90.44 -42.51
CA ALA A 8 65.22 -89.19 -42.02
C ALA A 8 64.47 -87.95 -42.56
N LEU A 9 64.05 -87.97 -43.84
CA LEU A 9 63.23 -86.92 -44.44
C LEU A 9 61.82 -86.86 -43.84
N LEU A 10 61.19 -88.01 -43.59
CA LEU A 10 59.90 -88.08 -42.89
C LEU A 10 59.99 -87.54 -41.45
N PHE A 11 61.10 -87.79 -40.74
CA PHE A 11 61.33 -87.27 -39.40
C PHE A 11 61.63 -85.76 -39.39
N ALA A 12 62.30 -85.25 -40.43
CA ALA A 12 62.60 -83.83 -40.59
C ALA A 12 61.37 -82.98 -40.96
N ILE A 13 60.38 -83.56 -41.64
CA ILE A 13 59.12 -82.89 -42.00
C ILE A 13 58.10 -82.95 -40.84
N ALA A 14 58.23 -83.93 -39.93
CA ALA A 14 57.35 -84.09 -38.76
C ALA A 14 57.65 -83.12 -37.60
N LEU A 15 58.75 -82.37 -37.64
CA LEU A 15 59.10 -81.38 -36.63
C LEU A 15 58.84 -79.96 -37.15
N PRO A 16 57.56 -79.53 -37.17
CA PRO A 16 57.24 -78.31 -36.42
C PRO A 16 55.80 -78.35 -35.86
N SER A 17 55.50 -79.27 -34.95
CA SER A 17 54.17 -79.27 -34.29
C SER A 17 54.20 -79.48 -32.76
N PHE A 18 55.38 -79.60 -32.15
CA PHE A 18 55.54 -79.58 -30.69
C PHE A 18 56.41 -78.39 -30.28
N ALA A 19 55.89 -77.18 -30.44
CA ALA A 19 56.41 -76.04 -29.70
C ALA A 19 55.91 -76.18 -28.26
N GLU A 20 56.70 -76.86 -27.40
CA GLU A 20 56.49 -76.76 -25.96
C GLU A 20 56.61 -75.29 -25.57
N LEU A 21 55.52 -74.74 -25.03
CA LEU A 21 55.47 -73.35 -24.58
C LEU A 21 56.61 -73.16 -23.56
N THR A 22 57.68 -72.48 -23.96
CA THR A 22 58.83 -72.30 -23.09
C THR A 22 58.47 -71.33 -21.98
N ARG A 23 59.17 -71.37 -20.82
CA ARG A 23 58.98 -70.36 -19.77
C ARG A 23 59.09 -68.93 -20.31
N GLN A 24 59.94 -68.74 -21.31
CA GLN A 24 60.16 -67.44 -21.96
C GLN A 24 58.95 -66.99 -22.78
N ASP A 25 58.28 -67.89 -23.50
CA ASP A 25 57.04 -67.59 -24.24
C ASP A 25 55.90 -67.22 -23.28
N VAL A 26 55.79 -67.94 -22.16
CA VAL A 26 54.82 -67.63 -21.10
C VAL A 26 55.09 -66.25 -20.50
N GLU A 27 56.34 -65.92 -20.19
CA GLU A 27 56.71 -64.58 -19.71
C GLU A 27 56.42 -63.47 -20.72
N GLN A 28 56.58 -63.75 -22.01
CA GLN A 28 56.34 -62.77 -23.08
C GLN A 28 54.83 -62.51 -23.26
N ILE A 29 54.00 -63.56 -23.25
CA ILE A 29 52.54 -63.46 -23.29
C ILE A 29 52.02 -62.74 -22.04
N ILE A 30 52.53 -63.10 -20.86
CA ILE A 30 52.19 -62.43 -19.61
C ILE A 30 52.54 -60.94 -19.68
N ARG A 31 53.72 -60.56 -20.19
CA ARG A 31 54.07 -59.14 -20.37
C ARG A 31 53.18 -58.43 -21.38
N SER A 32 52.92 -59.04 -22.54
CA SER A 32 52.12 -58.41 -23.59
C SER A 32 50.68 -58.15 -23.15
N GLU A 33 50.12 -59.01 -22.31
CA GLU A 33 48.75 -58.88 -21.78
C GLU A 33 48.69 -58.01 -20.51
N LEU A 34 49.68 -58.07 -19.61
CA LEU A 34 49.64 -57.29 -18.35
C LEU A 34 50.11 -55.84 -18.49
N GLU A 35 51.00 -55.51 -19.42
CA GLU A 35 51.39 -54.12 -19.67
C GLU A 35 50.21 -53.19 -20.02
N PRO A 36 49.33 -53.53 -20.99
CA PRO A 36 48.18 -52.68 -21.31
C PRO A 36 47.21 -52.57 -20.12
N ILE A 37 46.93 -53.67 -19.40
CA ILE A 37 46.07 -53.66 -18.22
C ILE A 37 46.63 -52.72 -17.13
N LYS A 38 47.95 -52.74 -16.89
CA LYS A 38 48.58 -51.80 -15.94
C LYS A 38 48.41 -50.35 -16.36
N LYS A 39 48.57 -50.05 -17.66
CA LYS A 39 48.36 -48.70 -18.20
C LYS A 39 46.91 -48.24 -18.04
N GLU A 40 45.94 -49.10 -18.33
CA GLU A 40 44.51 -48.81 -18.12
C GLU A 40 44.18 -48.56 -16.65
N ILE A 41 44.70 -49.39 -15.73
CA ILE A 41 44.52 -49.17 -14.29
C ILE A 41 45.09 -47.82 -13.86
N THR A 42 46.24 -47.40 -14.40
CA THR A 42 46.80 -46.08 -14.10
C THR A 42 45.96 -44.94 -14.65
N ALA A 43 45.40 -45.08 -15.86
CA ALA A 43 44.48 -44.10 -16.44
C ALA A 43 43.19 -43.98 -15.62
N ILE A 44 42.56 -45.10 -15.26
CA ILE A 44 41.35 -45.12 -14.42
C ILE A 44 41.61 -44.47 -13.06
N LYS A 45 42.77 -44.70 -12.43
CA LYS A 45 43.13 -44.02 -11.18
C LYS A 45 43.23 -42.51 -11.34
N LEU A 46 43.80 -42.05 -12.45
CA LEU A 46 43.90 -40.63 -12.76
C LEU A 46 42.51 -40.02 -12.96
N ASP A 47 41.65 -40.69 -13.74
CA ASP A 47 40.26 -40.27 -13.99
C ASP A 47 39.45 -40.21 -12.68
N ILE A 48 39.62 -41.19 -11.78
CA ILE A 48 38.97 -41.19 -10.46
C ILE A 48 39.48 -40.02 -9.60
N ALA A 49 40.78 -39.71 -9.65
CA ALA A 49 41.34 -38.58 -8.91
C ALA A 49 40.83 -37.23 -9.45
N GLU A 50 40.78 -37.08 -10.78
CA GLU A 50 40.22 -35.91 -11.44
C GLU A 50 38.71 -35.76 -11.13
N MET A 51 37.95 -36.85 -11.19
CA MET A 51 36.53 -36.88 -10.86
C MET A 51 36.29 -36.49 -9.39
N ARG A 52 37.12 -36.98 -8.46
CA ARG A 52 37.07 -36.56 -7.05
C ARG A 52 37.40 -35.07 -6.88
N GLY A 53 38.34 -34.53 -7.64
CA GLY A 53 38.66 -33.10 -7.62
C GLY A 53 37.57 -32.20 -8.20
N ARG A 54 36.73 -32.74 -9.09
CA ARG A 54 35.60 -32.01 -9.73
C ARG A 54 34.28 -32.15 -9.01
N MET A 55 34.09 -33.19 -8.20
CA MET A 55 32.85 -33.39 -7.46
C MET A 55 32.73 -32.40 -6.30
N ALA A 56 31.55 -31.81 -6.15
CA ALA A 56 31.21 -31.04 -4.95
C ALA A 56 31.35 -31.95 -3.71
N THR A 57 32.01 -31.44 -2.69
CA THR A 57 32.22 -32.15 -1.44
C THR A 57 30.94 -32.16 -0.60
N LYS A 58 30.91 -33.00 0.44
CA LYS A 58 29.81 -33.00 1.40
C LYS A 58 29.65 -31.64 2.07
N ASP A 59 30.76 -30.95 2.33
CA ASP A 59 30.76 -29.65 2.99
C ASP A 59 30.19 -28.57 2.07
N ASP A 60 30.49 -28.60 0.76
CA ASP A 60 29.90 -27.71 -0.24
C ASP A 60 28.36 -27.86 -0.30
N LEU A 61 27.87 -29.11 -0.24
CA LEU A 61 26.44 -29.42 -0.21
C LEU A 61 25.77 -28.94 1.09
N ILE A 62 26.46 -29.01 2.23
CA ILE A 62 25.95 -28.49 3.51
C ILE A 62 25.88 -26.96 3.47
N ALA A 63 26.92 -26.30 2.94
CA ALA A 63 26.95 -24.85 2.77
C ALA A 63 25.80 -24.37 1.86
N LEU A 64 25.63 -24.99 0.69
CA LEU A 64 24.52 -24.71 -0.23
C LEU A 64 23.15 -24.90 0.42
N ARG A 65 22.99 -25.91 1.27
CA ARG A 65 21.73 -26.12 2.01
C ARG A 65 21.48 -25.00 3.02
N GLY A 66 22.53 -24.52 3.70
CA GLY A 66 22.46 -23.37 4.60
C GLY A 66 22.05 -22.10 3.88
N GLU A 67 22.72 -21.78 2.78
CA GLU A 67 22.41 -20.62 1.92
C GLU A 67 20.99 -20.68 1.37
N MET A 68 20.53 -21.86 0.93
CA MET A 68 19.17 -22.06 0.44
C MET A 68 18.12 -21.83 1.54
N SER A 69 18.39 -22.26 2.78
CA SER A 69 17.53 -21.97 3.94
C SER A 69 17.48 -20.48 4.25
N GLU A 70 18.61 -19.78 4.24
CA GLU A 70 18.65 -18.32 4.47
C GLU A 70 17.90 -17.57 3.36
N MET A 71 18.11 -17.96 2.09
CA MET A 71 17.40 -17.40 0.95
C MET A 71 15.88 -17.61 1.06
N LYS A 72 15.44 -18.79 1.51
CA LYS A 72 14.02 -19.07 1.77
C LYS A 72 13.44 -18.17 2.86
N GLY A 73 14.20 -17.92 3.94
CA GLY A 73 13.83 -16.94 4.97
C GLY A 73 13.70 -15.52 4.41
N LYS A 74 14.64 -15.08 3.56
CA LYS A 74 14.55 -13.77 2.88
C LYS A 74 13.37 -13.69 1.90
N MET A 75 13.00 -14.80 1.26
CA MET A 75 11.81 -14.86 0.40
C MET A 75 10.52 -14.75 1.22
N ALA A 76 10.43 -15.35 2.41
CA ALA A 76 9.27 -15.17 3.30
C ALA A 76 9.06 -13.68 3.66
N ALA A 77 10.14 -12.92 3.86
CA ALA A 77 10.05 -11.47 4.05
C ALA A 77 9.49 -10.71 2.83
N LYS A 78 9.60 -11.25 1.61
CA LYS A 78 8.92 -10.66 0.44
C LYS A 78 7.41 -10.84 0.50
N ASP A 79 6.92 -11.97 1.02
CA ASP A 79 5.48 -12.20 1.21
C ASP A 79 4.91 -11.23 2.23
N ASP A 80 5.65 -10.94 3.31
CA ASP A 80 5.30 -9.89 4.28
C ASP A 80 5.20 -8.51 3.62
N ILE A 81 6.11 -8.18 2.70
CA ILE A 81 6.04 -6.92 1.91
C ILE A 81 4.79 -6.88 1.03
N ILE A 82 4.41 -8.01 0.41
CA ILE A 82 3.18 -8.09 -0.41
C ILE A 82 1.95 -7.87 0.48
N ALA A 83 1.89 -8.52 1.64
CA ALA A 83 0.82 -8.35 2.60
C ALA A 83 0.73 -6.90 3.10
N LEU A 84 1.87 -6.29 3.43
CA LEU A 84 1.94 -4.89 3.87
C LEU A 84 1.44 -3.92 2.79
N LYS A 85 1.83 -4.13 1.52
CA LYS A 85 1.30 -3.33 0.39
C LYS A 85 -0.22 -3.46 0.26
N GLY A 86 -0.76 -4.67 0.41
CA GLY A 86 -2.21 -4.91 0.40
C GLY A 86 -2.93 -4.15 1.53
N ASN A 87 -2.36 -4.17 2.73
CA ASN A 87 -2.89 -3.44 3.88
C ASN A 87 -2.86 -1.93 3.66
N ILE A 88 -1.76 -1.37 3.12
CA ILE A 88 -1.65 0.05 2.79
C ILE A 88 -2.72 0.48 1.77
N ILE A 89 -2.93 -0.29 0.71
CA ILE A 89 -3.97 -0.02 -0.29
C ILE A 89 -5.36 -0.03 0.34
N THR A 90 -5.62 -0.99 1.24
CA THR A 90 -6.89 -1.11 1.94
C THR A 90 -7.14 0.07 2.87
N VAL A 91 -6.14 0.46 3.68
CA VAL A 91 -6.21 1.63 4.57
C VAL A 91 -6.43 2.90 3.76
N GLN A 92 -5.69 3.10 2.67
CA GLN A 92 -5.83 4.26 1.80
C GLN A 92 -7.24 4.35 1.22
N ARG A 93 -7.80 3.22 0.73
CA ARG A 93 -9.18 3.17 0.22
C ARG A 93 -10.20 3.55 1.30
N THR A 94 -10.08 2.99 2.50
CA THR A 94 -11.00 3.27 3.60
C THR A 94 -10.96 4.76 3.99
N LEU A 95 -9.76 5.35 4.06
CA LEU A 95 -9.60 6.78 4.33
C LEU A 95 -10.21 7.64 3.22
N THR A 96 -10.00 7.30 1.96
CA THR A 96 -10.60 8.03 0.82
C THR A 96 -12.13 7.99 0.88
N VAL A 97 -12.72 6.81 1.10
CA VAL A 97 -14.17 6.66 1.23
C VAL A 97 -14.70 7.45 2.42
N ALA A 98 -14.06 7.34 3.59
CA ALA A 98 -14.46 8.08 4.79
C ALA A 98 -14.44 9.60 4.54
N LEU A 99 -13.36 10.13 3.94
CA LEU A 99 -13.27 11.54 3.58
C LEU A 99 -14.37 11.97 2.62
N LEU A 100 -14.63 11.21 1.54
CA LEU A 100 -15.70 11.51 0.60
C LEU A 100 -17.07 11.54 1.30
N THR A 101 -17.36 10.57 2.17
CA THR A 101 -18.62 10.55 2.93
C THR A 101 -18.75 11.74 3.88
N ALA A 102 -17.65 12.16 4.52
CA ALA A 102 -17.61 13.35 5.36
C ALA A 102 -17.91 14.61 4.52
N TRP A 103 -17.26 14.77 3.37
CA TRP A 103 -17.52 15.90 2.47
C TRP A 103 -18.96 15.96 1.98
N ILE A 104 -19.53 14.82 1.57
CA ILE A 104 -20.94 14.74 1.16
C ILE A 104 -21.86 15.18 2.31
N THR A 105 -21.58 14.71 3.52
CA THR A 105 -22.39 15.04 4.71
C THR A 105 -22.28 16.53 5.06
N ILE A 106 -21.08 17.12 4.98
CA ILE A 106 -20.86 18.55 5.22
C ILE A 106 -21.61 19.39 4.17
N ILE A 107 -21.51 19.04 2.88
CA ILE A 107 -22.22 19.74 1.80
C ILE A 107 -23.73 19.63 2.01
N ALA A 108 -24.23 18.44 2.35
CA ALA A 108 -25.63 18.23 2.65
C ALA A 108 -26.09 19.09 3.84
N ALA A 109 -25.28 19.22 4.89
CA ALA A 109 -25.58 20.07 6.04
C ALA A 109 -25.63 21.57 5.67
N ILE A 110 -24.69 22.04 4.83
CA ILE A 110 -24.66 23.44 4.34
C ILE A 110 -25.92 23.79 3.56
N ILE A 111 -26.51 22.84 2.82
CA ILE A 111 -27.75 23.06 2.07
C ILE A 111 -28.98 22.88 2.97
N THR A 112 -28.98 21.81 3.78
CA THR A 112 -30.16 21.38 4.54
C THR A 112 -30.44 22.31 5.72
N ILE A 113 -29.42 22.76 6.45
CA ILE A 113 -29.59 23.62 7.64
C ILE A 113 -30.29 24.94 7.26
N PRO A 114 -29.81 25.73 6.27
CA PRO A 114 -30.51 26.95 5.85
C PRO A 114 -31.89 26.67 5.24
N TYR A 115 -32.08 25.55 4.55
CA TYR A 115 -33.39 25.19 4.01
C TYR A 115 -34.42 24.91 5.12
N LEU A 116 -34.01 24.21 6.18
CA LEU A 116 -34.85 23.91 7.34
C LEU A 116 -35.11 25.16 8.21
N TYR A 117 -34.05 25.90 8.56
CA TYR A 117 -34.17 27.11 9.39
C TYR A 117 -34.85 28.26 8.62
N GLY A 118 -34.51 28.47 7.36
CA GLY A 118 -35.08 29.55 6.53
C GLY A 118 -36.57 29.39 6.22
N ARG A 119 -37.15 28.20 6.36
CA ARG A 119 -38.61 28.04 6.30
C ARG A 119 -39.29 28.51 7.59
N ALA A 120 -38.78 28.08 8.75
CA ALA A 120 -39.39 28.40 10.04
C ALA A 120 -39.15 29.87 10.47
N ASP A 121 -38.01 30.45 10.09
CA ASP A 121 -37.65 31.80 10.51
C ASP A 121 -38.36 32.88 9.70
N ARG A 122 -38.75 32.59 8.44
CA ARG A 122 -39.48 33.55 7.60
C ARG A 122 -40.84 33.95 8.16
N GLU A 123 -41.52 33.07 8.88
CA GLU A 123 -42.80 33.40 9.52
C GLU A 123 -42.57 34.28 10.76
N LYS A 124 -41.60 33.92 11.61
CA LYS A 124 -41.23 34.71 12.79
C LYS A 124 -40.71 36.09 12.43
N VAL A 125 -39.90 36.21 11.38
CA VAL A 125 -39.40 37.49 10.87
C VAL A 125 -40.56 38.36 10.39
N LYS A 126 -41.53 37.81 9.66
CA LYS A 126 -42.73 38.56 9.24
C LYS A 126 -43.55 39.05 10.43
N GLU A 127 -43.72 38.22 11.47
CA GLU A 127 -44.40 38.64 12.69
C GLU A 127 -43.64 39.74 13.44
N LEU A 128 -42.31 39.62 13.55
CA LEU A 128 -41.47 40.63 14.19
C LEU A 128 -41.48 41.95 13.41
N GLU A 129 -41.40 41.91 12.08
CA GLU A 129 -41.52 43.09 11.22
C GLU A 129 -42.90 43.75 11.36
N ALA A 130 -43.97 42.96 11.46
CA ALA A 130 -45.31 43.49 11.67
C ALA A 130 -45.43 44.22 13.02
N ARG A 131 -44.90 43.61 14.09
CA ARG A 131 -44.85 44.24 15.42
C ARG A 131 -43.99 45.51 15.43
N LEU A 132 -42.84 45.49 14.76
CA LEU A 132 -41.95 46.66 14.66
C LEU A 132 -42.67 47.83 13.97
N ARG A 133 -43.37 47.57 12.86
CA ARG A 133 -44.18 48.59 12.17
C ARG A 133 -45.30 49.15 13.04
N GLU A 134 -45.88 48.34 13.93
CA GLU A 134 -46.87 48.84 14.88
C GLU A 134 -46.26 49.76 15.92
N GLU A 135 -45.08 49.42 16.45
CA GLU A 135 -44.36 50.28 17.40
C GLU A 135 -43.89 51.57 16.74
N GLU A 136 -43.37 51.54 15.50
CA GLU A 136 -43.03 52.75 14.73
C GLU A 136 -44.25 53.67 14.60
N ARG A 137 -45.41 53.14 14.21
CA ARG A 137 -46.65 53.94 14.14
C ARG A 137 -47.08 54.51 15.50
N ARG A 138 -46.84 53.80 16.60
CA ARG A 138 -47.11 54.35 17.95
C ARG A 138 -46.19 55.51 18.26
N THR A 139 -44.91 55.40 17.92
CA THR A 139 -43.96 56.50 18.12
C THR A 139 -44.31 57.72 17.27
N GLU A 140 -44.71 57.54 16.02
CA GLU A 140 -45.18 58.63 15.14
C GLU A 140 -46.45 59.30 15.69
N ARG A 141 -47.41 58.52 16.19
CA ARG A 141 -48.64 59.06 16.81
C ARG A 141 -48.33 59.87 18.06
N LEU A 142 -47.50 59.33 18.96
CA LEU A 142 -47.07 60.02 20.17
C LEU A 142 -46.32 61.32 19.84
N GLN A 143 -45.49 61.30 18.80
CA GLN A 143 -44.79 62.49 18.34
C GLN A 143 -45.76 63.55 17.80
N ALA A 144 -46.75 63.15 16.99
CA ALA A 144 -47.79 64.06 16.52
C ALA A 144 -48.65 64.64 17.66
N GLU A 145 -49.01 63.83 18.67
CA GLU A 145 -49.72 64.29 19.87
C GLU A 145 -48.89 65.30 20.66
N PHE A 146 -47.58 65.06 20.81
CA PHE A 146 -46.68 65.97 21.49
C PHE A 146 -46.53 67.31 20.75
N ASP A 147 -46.43 67.28 19.42
CA ASP A 147 -46.38 68.48 18.58
C ASP A 147 -47.69 69.29 18.67
N LEU A 148 -48.84 68.62 18.70
CA LEU A 148 -50.13 69.27 18.94
C LEU A 148 -50.19 69.93 20.32
N LEU A 149 -49.80 69.22 21.39
CA LEU A 149 -49.76 69.77 22.75
C LEU A 149 -48.83 70.98 22.83
N LYS A 150 -47.68 70.94 22.15
CA LYS A 150 -46.74 72.06 22.10
C LYS A 150 -47.37 73.28 21.43
N SER A 151 -48.04 73.11 20.28
CA SER A 151 -48.72 74.21 19.59
C SER A 151 -49.89 74.79 20.39
N LEU A 152 -50.62 73.93 21.12
CA LEU A 152 -51.73 74.34 21.99
C LEU A 152 -51.21 75.13 23.19
N ARG A 153 -50.11 74.69 23.79
CA ARG A 153 -49.39 75.40 24.85
C ARG A 153 -48.88 76.76 24.40
N GLU A 154 -48.26 76.85 23.22
CA GLU A 154 -47.81 78.13 22.66
C GLU A 154 -48.98 79.11 22.43
N THR A 155 -50.11 78.61 21.93
CA THR A 155 -51.32 79.41 21.72
C THR A 155 -51.96 79.85 23.05
N ALA A 156 -52.02 78.97 24.04
CA ALA A 156 -52.50 79.27 25.39
C ALA A 156 -51.64 80.34 26.08
N MET A 157 -50.31 80.28 25.93
CA MET A 157 -49.39 81.28 26.46
C MET A 157 -49.62 82.67 25.82
N ARG A 158 -49.78 82.74 24.49
CA ARG A 158 -50.12 84.00 23.81
C ARG A 158 -51.45 84.58 24.28
N LEU A 159 -52.50 83.74 24.37
CA LEU A 159 -53.81 84.16 24.85
C LEU A 159 -53.80 84.61 26.31
N ALA A 160 -52.99 83.97 27.17
CA ALA A 160 -52.83 84.37 28.56
C ALA A 160 -52.08 85.70 28.72
N GLU A 161 -51.15 86.01 27.80
CA GLU A 161 -50.44 87.28 27.74
C GLU A 161 -51.36 88.42 27.29
N GLU A 162 -52.23 88.17 26.31
CA GLU A 162 -53.22 89.15 25.83
C GLU A 162 -54.41 89.34 26.79
N ASN A 163 -54.81 88.29 27.53
CA ASN A 163 -55.99 88.30 28.39
C ASN A 163 -55.73 87.56 29.73
N PRO A 164 -55.50 88.29 30.85
CA PRO A 164 -55.10 87.68 32.12
C PRO A 164 -56.18 86.83 32.80
N GLU A 165 -57.46 87.00 32.43
CA GLU A 165 -58.58 86.22 32.97
C GLU A 165 -58.51 84.73 32.56
N PHE A 166 -57.93 84.41 31.40
CA PHE A 166 -57.80 83.02 30.93
C PHE A 166 -56.56 82.30 31.47
N ALA A 167 -55.63 83.03 32.10
CA ALA A 167 -54.38 82.47 32.62
C ALA A 167 -54.63 81.41 33.72
N GLU A 168 -55.62 81.62 34.59
CA GLU A 168 -56.01 80.62 35.60
C GLU A 168 -56.62 79.36 34.99
N GLY A 169 -57.38 79.49 33.89
CA GLY A 169 -57.97 78.37 33.15
C GLY A 169 -56.91 77.48 32.51
N PHE A 170 -55.92 78.08 31.84
CA PHE A 170 -54.83 77.33 31.22
C PHE A 170 -53.89 76.68 32.24
N ARG A 171 -53.68 77.30 33.41
CA ARG A 171 -52.90 76.71 34.52
C ARG A 171 -53.56 75.47 35.10
N ARG A 172 -54.90 75.44 35.20
CA ARG A 172 -55.66 74.24 35.64
C ARG A 172 -55.59 73.10 34.62
N LEU A 173 -55.47 73.41 33.33
CA LEU A 173 -55.30 72.43 32.25
C LEU A 173 -53.85 71.95 32.08
N GLY A 174 -52.90 72.49 32.85
CA GLY A 174 -51.49 72.13 32.77
C GLY A 174 -50.78 72.62 31.50
N LEU A 175 -51.38 73.56 30.77
CA LEU A 175 -50.82 74.11 29.53
C LEU A 175 -49.78 75.19 29.77
N ILE A 176 -49.78 75.84 30.95
CA ILE A 176 -48.84 76.90 31.35
C ILE A 176 -48.42 76.68 32.80
#